data_AF-A0A2J7R3J4-F1
#
_entry.id   AF-A0A2J7R3J4-F1
#
_cell.length_a   1.000
_cell.length_b   1.000
_cell.length_c   1.000
_cell.angle_alpha   90.00
_cell.angle_beta   90.00
_cell.angle_gamma   90.00
#
_symmetry.space_group_name_H-M   'P 1'
#
loop_
_entity.id
_entity.type
_entity.pdbx_description
1 polymer ?
#
loop_
_entity_poly.entity_id
_entity_poly.type
_entity_poly.pdbx_seq_one_letter_code
_entity_poly.pdbx_strand_id
1 'polypeptide(L)'
;MGYEDLLIEVSQFLCDHFSDPRIVHTGSKDALIQALASFICSPNTLLSLESVPYTSRMTMVRALLRPYESRAWAQSNWVLVRIWQGCGFAFRYHKSPHLLKKHGPRPLQADSSLISQSIQPCPSYLFQCHVKEVMMSDERVTTAFLNSVLNQLNWAFSEFIGMLQEIQNVSIRPQRVFIESRQLKICATCFDLTLALVRVLEMVASIAPEIFTDVTRSSSEVLLGRLCQVLCQVLNRVSSQTSCFQHVITLDIPDLESVDHFPILTAVVGVLLALLLDDMQEFDVNVSKVPRVTKAVLIEPSFQLESICFVLGDVQKGLILKKVKPFSFYNYSDDVSIAEIENVKKMIQLLSFYQGRLSDAGVISEDEICTICYASPISAIFKPCNHHSCRTCIAHHLMISRACFFCKEPVQFVIGLDDTVLPDLSRLGTQSS
;
A
#
# COMPACT_ATOMS: atom_id res chain seq x y z
N MET A 1 -39.54 4.94 -20.27
CA MET A 1 -38.26 5.06 -19.55
C MET A 1 -38.37 4.13 -18.36
N GLY A 2 -37.64 3.01 -18.40
CA GLY A 2 -37.58 2.06 -17.30
C GLY A 2 -36.72 2.60 -16.16
N TYR A 3 -36.77 1.96 -14.98
CA TYR A 3 -35.87 2.33 -13.87
C TYR A 3 -34.38 2.14 -14.24
N GLU A 4 -34.08 1.20 -15.15
CA GLU A 4 -32.73 0.92 -15.66
C GLU A 4 -32.16 2.09 -16.49
N ASP A 5 -32.98 2.69 -17.36
CA ASP A 5 -32.58 3.87 -18.14
C ASP A 5 -32.21 5.03 -17.22
N LEU A 6 -33.02 5.27 -16.18
CA LEU A 6 -32.76 6.30 -15.18
C LEU A 6 -31.47 6.04 -14.39
N LEU A 7 -31.18 4.78 -14.05
CA LEU A 7 -29.93 4.42 -13.38
C LEU A 7 -28.71 4.71 -14.25
N ILE A 8 -28.80 4.48 -15.57
CA ILE A 8 -27.72 4.80 -16.52
C ILE A 8 -27.54 6.32 -16.61
N GLU A 9 -28.61 7.10 -16.71
CA GLU A 9 -28.55 8.57 -16.73
C GLU A 9 -27.89 9.14 -15.46
N VAL A 10 -28.28 8.63 -14.28
CA VAL A 10 -27.67 9.01 -13.00
C VAL A 10 -26.21 8.57 -12.94
N SER A 11 -25.90 7.37 -13.41
CA SER A 11 -24.53 6.85 -13.46
C SER A 11 -23.63 7.71 -14.34
N GLN A 12 -24.14 8.14 -15.50
CA GLN A 12 -23.40 9.03 -16.40
C GLN A 12 -23.15 10.39 -15.75
N PHE A 13 -24.17 10.97 -15.11
CA PHE A 13 -24.02 12.21 -14.36
C PHE A 13 -22.95 12.10 -13.27
N LEU A 14 -22.93 11.00 -12.51
CA LEU A 14 -21.89 10.75 -11.49
C LEU A 14 -20.50 10.65 -12.11
N CYS A 15 -20.34 9.87 -13.20
CA CYS A 15 -19.07 9.72 -13.89
C CYS A 15 -18.50 11.05 -14.40
N ASP A 16 -19.36 11.89 -14.97
CA ASP A 16 -18.97 13.17 -15.57
C ASP A 16 -18.74 14.26 -14.51
N HIS A 17 -19.47 14.24 -13.39
CA HIS A 17 -19.56 15.40 -12.50
C HIS A 17 -19.02 15.24 -11.08
N PHE A 18 -18.69 14.04 -10.59
CA PHE A 18 -18.27 13.88 -9.18
C PHE A 18 -16.99 14.68 -8.82
N SER A 19 -16.16 15.00 -9.81
CA SER A 19 -14.93 15.80 -9.67
C SER A 19 -14.90 17.01 -10.62
N ASP A 20 -16.07 17.53 -10.97
CA ASP A 20 -16.23 18.70 -11.83
C ASP A 20 -15.73 19.97 -11.11
N PRO A 21 -14.76 20.71 -11.67
CA PRO A 21 -14.23 21.92 -11.04
C PRO A 21 -15.28 23.04 -10.91
N ARG A 22 -16.37 23.00 -11.69
CA ARG A 22 -17.46 23.99 -11.62
C ARG A 22 -18.30 23.84 -10.35
N ILE A 23 -18.31 22.65 -9.74
CA ILE A 23 -18.97 22.44 -8.45
C ILE A 23 -17.99 22.92 -7.37
N VAL A 24 -18.31 24.03 -6.72
CA VAL A 24 -17.43 24.63 -5.69
C VAL A 24 -17.84 24.26 -4.27
N HIS A 25 -19.12 23.98 -4.04
CA HIS A 25 -19.66 23.67 -2.72
C HIS A 25 -19.16 22.30 -2.22
N THR A 26 -18.49 22.28 -1.07
CA THR A 26 -17.85 21.08 -0.50
C THR A 26 -18.85 19.99 -0.19
N GLY A 27 -19.99 20.31 0.43
CA GLY A 27 -21.04 19.34 0.72
C GLY A 27 -21.63 18.68 -0.53
N SER A 28 -21.63 19.38 -1.67
CA SER A 28 -22.09 18.82 -2.95
C SER A 28 -21.06 17.86 -3.53
N LYS A 29 -19.75 18.18 -3.44
CA LYS A 29 -18.68 17.26 -3.81
C LYS A 29 -18.73 15.98 -2.98
N ASP A 30 -18.91 16.12 -1.67
CA ASP A 30 -19.00 15.00 -0.73
C ASP A 30 -20.19 14.11 -1.04
N ALA A 31 -21.36 14.69 -1.30
CA ALA A 31 -22.56 13.94 -1.69
C ALA A 31 -22.36 13.17 -3.01
N LEU A 32 -21.70 13.77 -4.01
CA LEU A 32 -21.47 13.12 -5.31
C LEU A 32 -20.48 11.96 -5.20
N ILE A 33 -19.36 12.14 -4.49
CA ILE A 33 -18.41 11.04 -4.31
C ILE A 33 -19.00 9.92 -3.44
N GLN A 34 -19.82 10.25 -2.43
CA GLN A 34 -20.54 9.26 -1.63
C GLN A 34 -21.60 8.50 -2.44
N ALA A 35 -22.31 9.19 -3.34
CA ALA A 35 -23.25 8.56 -4.26
C ALA A 35 -22.52 7.61 -5.23
N LEU A 36 -21.42 8.06 -5.84
CA LEU A 36 -20.58 7.21 -6.70
C LEU A 36 -20.08 5.98 -5.95
N ALA A 37 -19.59 6.19 -4.72
CA ALA A 37 -19.18 5.14 -3.81
C ALA A 37 -20.29 4.10 -3.59
N SER A 38 -21.50 4.56 -3.29
CA SER A 38 -22.66 3.68 -3.08
C SER A 38 -23.05 2.91 -4.34
N PHE A 39 -22.99 3.54 -5.52
CA PHE A 39 -23.29 2.89 -6.79
C PHE A 39 -22.32 1.74 -7.10
N ILE A 40 -21.05 1.86 -6.74
CA ILE A 40 -20.05 0.81 -6.99
C ILE A 40 -20.25 -0.40 -6.05
N CYS A 41 -20.96 -0.24 -4.94
CA CYS A 41 -21.12 -1.30 -3.93
C CYS A 41 -22.24 -2.31 -4.18
N SER A 42 -23.09 -2.10 -5.18
CA SER A 42 -24.19 -3.00 -5.52
C SER A 42 -24.10 -3.45 -6.98
N PRO A 43 -24.30 -4.76 -7.28
CA PRO A 43 -24.20 -5.28 -8.64
C PRO A 43 -25.06 -4.53 -9.66
N ASN A 44 -26.28 -4.14 -9.30
CA ASN A 44 -27.21 -3.48 -10.24
C ASN A 44 -26.76 -2.07 -10.60
N THR A 45 -26.28 -1.30 -9.62
CA THR A 45 -25.80 0.08 -9.84
C THR A 45 -24.38 0.11 -10.38
N LEU A 46 -23.58 -0.93 -10.13
CA LEU A 46 -22.30 -1.11 -10.80
C LEU A 46 -22.52 -1.39 -12.27
N LEU A 47 -23.45 -2.30 -12.62
CA LEU A 47 -23.78 -2.59 -14.01
C LEU A 47 -24.23 -1.33 -14.78
N SER A 48 -24.99 -0.44 -14.14
CA SER A 48 -25.36 0.84 -14.77
C SER A 48 -24.16 1.76 -15.00
N LEU A 49 -23.19 1.81 -14.07
CA LEU A 49 -21.92 2.52 -14.26
C LEU A 49 -21.08 1.90 -15.39
N GLU A 50 -21.06 0.57 -15.51
CA GLU A 50 -20.32 -0.12 -16.57
C GLU A 50 -20.94 0.11 -17.96
N SER A 51 -22.25 0.39 -18.00
CA SER A 51 -23.03 0.62 -19.22
C SER A 51 -22.95 2.05 -19.78
N VAL A 52 -22.41 3.02 -19.04
CA VAL A 52 -22.30 4.40 -19.52
C VAL A 52 -21.25 4.53 -20.64
N PRO A 53 -21.32 5.59 -21.48
CA PRO A 53 -20.36 5.80 -22.56
C PRO A 53 -18.91 5.75 -22.08
N TYR A 54 -18.04 5.17 -22.91
CA TYR A 54 -16.61 5.01 -22.60
C TYR A 54 -15.94 6.33 -22.18
N THR A 55 -16.28 7.44 -22.83
CA THR A 55 -15.76 8.77 -22.50
C THR A 55 -16.05 9.16 -21.05
N SER A 56 -17.28 8.95 -20.57
CA SER A 56 -17.68 9.25 -19.20
C SER A 56 -16.99 8.34 -18.19
N ARG A 57 -16.89 7.03 -18.49
CA ARG A 57 -16.13 6.08 -17.65
C ARG A 57 -14.66 6.50 -17.50
N MET A 58 -14.03 6.92 -18.59
CA MET A 58 -12.64 7.36 -18.57
C MET A 58 -12.46 8.70 -17.86
N THR A 59 -13.41 9.63 -18.00
CA THR A 59 -13.44 10.88 -17.20
C THR A 59 -13.44 10.54 -15.71
N MET A 60 -14.28 9.58 -15.31
CA MET A 60 -14.38 9.15 -13.93
C MET A 60 -13.05 8.57 -13.42
N VAL A 61 -12.46 7.63 -14.17
CA VAL A 61 -11.21 6.96 -13.78
C VAL A 61 -10.05 7.95 -13.70
N ARG A 62 -9.91 8.87 -14.66
CA ARG A 62 -8.88 9.93 -14.60
C ARG A 62 -9.06 10.83 -13.38
N ALA A 63 -10.30 11.10 -12.97
CA ALA A 63 -10.59 11.90 -11.78
C ALA A 63 -10.27 11.17 -10.46
N LEU A 64 -10.44 9.84 -10.43
CA LEU A 64 -10.07 8.97 -9.30
C LEU A 64 -8.55 8.88 -9.15
N LEU A 65 -7.81 8.84 -10.26
CA LEU A 65 -6.35 8.72 -10.30
C LEU A 65 -5.61 10.08 -10.22
N ARG A 66 -6.28 11.17 -9.84
CA ARG A 66 -5.55 12.43 -9.56
C ARG A 66 -4.75 12.29 -8.26
N PRO A 67 -3.59 12.95 -8.13
CA PRO A 67 -2.81 12.96 -6.91
C PRO A 67 -3.62 13.38 -5.67
N TYR A 68 -3.26 12.83 -4.51
CA TYR A 68 -3.94 13.07 -3.24
C TYR A 68 -3.53 14.39 -2.56
N GLU A 69 -2.50 15.08 -3.06
CA GLU A 69 -2.12 16.39 -2.52
C GLU A 69 -3.26 17.41 -2.68
N SER A 70 -3.46 18.21 -1.63
CA SER A 70 -4.38 19.36 -1.64
C SER A 70 -5.85 19.05 -1.99
N ARG A 71 -6.31 17.80 -1.82
CA ARG A 71 -7.72 17.41 -1.96
C ARG A 71 -8.16 16.37 -0.94
N ALA A 72 -9.47 16.29 -0.69
CA ALA A 72 -10.06 15.13 -0.03
C ALA A 72 -9.98 13.91 -0.98
N TRP A 73 -9.34 12.84 -0.52
CA TRP A 73 -8.99 11.67 -1.34
C TRP A 73 -9.55 10.35 -0.79
N ALA A 74 -9.86 10.26 0.51
CA ALA A 74 -10.24 9.00 1.16
C ALA A 74 -11.40 8.28 0.45
N GLN A 75 -12.43 9.02 0.04
CA GLN A 75 -13.58 8.47 -0.69
C GLN A 75 -13.22 8.02 -2.12
N SER A 76 -12.35 8.76 -2.82
CA SER A 76 -11.86 8.33 -4.15
C SER A 76 -10.99 7.08 -4.05
N ASN A 77 -10.12 7.01 -3.03
CA ASN A 77 -9.34 5.80 -2.77
C ASN A 77 -10.24 4.61 -2.44
N TRP A 78 -11.28 4.84 -1.64
CA TRP A 78 -12.26 3.82 -1.30
C TRP A 78 -12.98 3.28 -2.53
N VAL A 79 -13.39 4.15 -3.47
CA VAL A 79 -13.95 3.72 -4.75
C VAL A 79 -13.01 2.75 -5.48
N LEU A 80 -11.70 3.03 -5.52
CA LEU A 80 -10.71 2.12 -6.13
C LEU A 80 -10.61 0.79 -5.37
N VAL A 81 -10.63 0.81 -4.03
CA VAL A 81 -10.68 -0.42 -3.21
C VAL A 81 -11.91 -1.25 -3.54
N ARG A 82 -13.07 -0.62 -3.76
CA ARG A 82 -14.32 -1.31 -4.11
C ARG A 82 -14.27 -1.95 -5.48
N ILE A 83 -13.69 -1.27 -6.48
CA ILE A 83 -13.45 -1.81 -7.81
C ILE A 83 -12.57 -3.08 -7.74
N TRP A 84 -11.67 -3.17 -6.75
CA TRP A 84 -10.75 -4.28 -6.53
C TRP A 84 -11.29 -5.41 -5.63
N GLN A 85 -12.21 -5.12 -4.71
CA GLN A 85 -12.64 -6.09 -3.70
C GLN A 85 -13.27 -7.34 -4.34
N GLY A 86 -12.64 -8.49 -4.11
CA GLY A 86 -12.94 -9.77 -4.74
C GLY A 86 -11.76 -10.36 -5.51
N CYS A 87 -10.77 -9.53 -5.89
CA CYS A 87 -9.63 -9.95 -6.71
C CYS A 87 -8.31 -10.10 -5.91
N GLY A 88 -8.15 -9.39 -4.80
CA GLY A 88 -6.93 -9.43 -3.97
C GLY A 88 -6.74 -10.70 -3.15
N PHE A 89 -5.52 -10.90 -2.64
CA PHE A 89 -5.15 -12.00 -1.76
C PHE A 89 -6.03 -11.99 -0.51
N ALA A 90 -6.77 -13.09 -0.32
CA ALA A 90 -7.75 -13.27 0.75
C ALA A 90 -8.71 -12.06 0.91
N PHE A 91 -9.03 -11.35 -0.17
CA PHE A 91 -9.85 -10.13 -0.16
C PHE A 91 -11.23 -10.34 -0.76
N ARG A 92 -11.88 -11.44 -0.37
CA ARG A 92 -13.20 -11.88 -0.86
C ARG A 92 -14.25 -11.90 0.25
N TYR A 93 -14.01 -11.16 1.33
CA TYR A 93 -14.89 -11.09 2.48
C TYR A 93 -15.75 -9.81 2.44
N HIS A 94 -16.99 -9.91 2.93
CA HIS A 94 -17.82 -8.74 3.20
C HIS A 94 -17.52 -8.14 4.58
N LYS A 95 -17.06 -8.96 5.53
CA LYS A 95 -16.62 -8.56 6.87
C LYS A 95 -15.32 -9.28 7.18
N SER A 96 -14.34 -8.55 7.71
CA SER A 96 -13.02 -9.13 7.94
C SER A 96 -13.11 -10.36 8.87
N PRO A 97 -12.54 -11.51 8.49
CA PRO A 97 -12.66 -12.79 9.20
C PRO A 97 -12.23 -12.76 10.68
N HIS A 98 -11.27 -11.91 11.04
CA HIS A 98 -10.82 -11.76 12.42
C HIS A 98 -11.96 -11.29 13.34
N LEU A 99 -12.86 -10.43 12.83
CA LEU A 99 -13.99 -9.90 13.58
C LEU A 99 -14.98 -11.00 13.96
N LEU A 100 -15.24 -11.93 13.04
CA LEU A 100 -16.14 -13.07 13.27
C LEU A 100 -15.58 -14.00 14.35
N LYS A 101 -14.28 -14.25 14.33
CA LYS A 101 -13.61 -15.13 15.31
C LYS A 101 -13.51 -14.51 16.69
N LYS A 102 -13.20 -13.22 16.76
CA LYS A 102 -12.90 -12.53 18.03
C LYS A 102 -14.15 -12.02 18.74
N HIS A 103 -15.13 -11.51 18.00
CA HIS A 103 -16.30 -10.82 18.57
C HIS A 103 -17.64 -11.53 18.29
N GLY A 104 -17.63 -12.62 17.51
CA GLY A 104 -18.82 -13.36 17.12
C GLY A 104 -19.74 -12.56 16.17
N PRO A 105 -21.01 -12.98 15.99
CA PRO A 105 -21.95 -12.34 15.07
C PRO A 105 -22.54 -11.02 15.58
N ARG A 106 -21.97 -10.38 16.61
CA ARG A 106 -22.51 -9.12 17.13
C ARG A 106 -22.51 -8.05 16.02
N PRO A 107 -23.58 -7.24 15.92
CA PRO A 107 -23.52 -6.02 15.14
C PRO A 107 -22.44 -5.16 15.80
N LEU A 108 -21.28 -5.06 15.16
CA LEU A 108 -20.35 -3.99 15.46
C LEU A 108 -21.08 -2.68 15.18
N GLN A 109 -20.69 -1.58 15.82
CA GLN A 109 -21.07 -0.25 15.35
C GLN A 109 -20.40 -0.02 13.99
N ALA A 110 -20.95 -0.66 12.95
CA ALA A 110 -20.35 -0.91 11.65
C ALA A 110 -20.44 0.31 10.71
N ASP A 111 -20.93 1.44 11.21
CA ASP A 111 -21.31 2.58 10.37
C ASP A 111 -20.25 3.69 10.33
N SER A 112 -19.18 3.62 11.13
CA SER A 112 -18.22 4.73 11.21
C SER A 112 -17.00 4.60 10.29
N SER A 113 -16.65 3.39 9.82
CA SER A 113 -15.47 3.17 8.98
C SER A 113 -15.90 2.80 7.57
N LEU A 114 -15.42 3.55 6.57
CA LEU A 114 -15.69 3.27 5.15
C LEU A 114 -15.22 1.87 4.75
N ILE A 115 -14.14 1.37 5.34
CA ILE A 115 -13.46 0.15 4.90
C ILE A 115 -13.98 -1.09 5.63
N SER A 116 -14.48 -0.92 6.85
CA SER A 116 -15.08 -1.99 7.64
C SER A 116 -16.59 -2.18 7.39
N GLN A 117 -17.16 -1.51 6.38
CA GLN A 117 -18.56 -1.68 6.00
C GLN A 117 -18.82 -3.10 5.52
N SER A 118 -19.93 -3.69 6.00
CA SER A 118 -20.35 -5.04 5.64
C SER A 118 -20.97 -5.08 4.23
N ILE A 119 -20.14 -4.98 3.20
CA ILE A 119 -20.57 -4.93 1.79
C ILE A 119 -20.04 -6.16 1.06
N GLN A 120 -20.91 -6.84 0.33
CA GLN A 120 -20.52 -7.99 -0.49
C GLN A 120 -19.45 -7.61 -1.53
N PRO A 121 -18.45 -8.47 -1.78
CA PRO A 121 -17.50 -8.25 -2.88
C PRO A 121 -18.23 -8.16 -4.22
N CYS A 122 -17.92 -7.11 -4.98
CA CYS A 122 -18.46 -6.88 -6.32
C CYS A 122 -17.39 -6.17 -7.16
N PRO A 123 -16.32 -6.88 -7.56
CA PRO A 123 -15.23 -6.27 -8.30
C PRO A 123 -15.69 -5.89 -9.71
N SER A 124 -15.16 -4.79 -10.25
CA SER A 124 -15.39 -4.40 -11.64
C SER A 124 -14.13 -4.60 -12.47
N TYR A 125 -14.11 -5.67 -13.26
CA TYR A 125 -13.00 -5.92 -14.19
C TYR A 125 -12.91 -4.84 -15.28
N LEU A 126 -14.05 -4.30 -15.70
CA LEU A 126 -14.09 -3.21 -16.67
C LEU A 126 -13.38 -1.95 -16.17
N PHE A 127 -13.68 -1.51 -14.94
CA PHE A 127 -13.01 -0.35 -14.37
C PHE A 127 -11.56 -0.65 -13.98
N GLN A 128 -11.21 -1.89 -13.62
CA GLN A 128 -9.80 -2.30 -13.48
C GLN A 128 -9.05 -2.14 -14.81
N CYS A 129 -9.62 -2.58 -15.94
CA CYS A 129 -9.02 -2.36 -17.26
C CYS A 129 -8.84 -0.87 -17.57
N HIS A 130 -9.84 -0.03 -17.28
CA HIS A 130 -9.72 1.42 -17.48
C HIS A 130 -8.67 2.06 -16.59
N VAL A 131 -8.53 1.62 -15.33
CA VAL A 131 -7.45 2.06 -14.44
C VAL A 131 -6.10 1.70 -15.05
N LYS A 132 -5.90 0.44 -15.49
CA LYS A 132 -4.67 0.04 -16.21
C LYS A 132 -4.43 0.92 -17.43
N GLU A 133 -5.45 1.14 -18.25
CA GLU A 133 -5.34 1.94 -19.48
C GLU A 133 -4.86 3.37 -19.20
N VAL A 134 -5.47 4.06 -18.22
CA VAL A 134 -5.03 5.41 -17.83
C VAL A 134 -3.58 5.38 -17.33
N MET A 135 -3.22 4.39 -16.50
CA MET A 135 -1.89 4.34 -15.90
C MET A 135 -0.78 4.04 -16.92
N MET A 136 -1.08 3.19 -17.90
CA MET A 136 -0.14 2.86 -18.97
C MET A 136 0.00 3.98 -20.00
N SER A 137 -1.05 4.79 -20.18
CA SER A 137 -1.08 5.87 -21.18
C SER A 137 -0.32 7.14 -20.76
N ASP A 138 -0.27 7.45 -19.45
CA ASP A 138 0.36 8.67 -18.94
C ASP A 138 1.27 8.36 -17.74
N GLU A 139 2.58 8.26 -17.99
CA GLU A 139 3.59 8.00 -16.95
C GLU A 139 3.66 9.13 -15.91
N ARG A 140 3.43 10.39 -16.30
CA ARG A 140 3.53 11.52 -15.37
C ARG A 140 2.38 11.50 -14.37
N VAL A 141 1.15 11.36 -14.85
CA VAL A 141 -0.05 11.27 -14.00
C VAL A 141 0.06 10.07 -13.06
N THR A 142 0.47 8.92 -13.59
CA THR A 142 0.66 7.69 -12.82
C THR A 142 1.70 7.85 -11.72
N THR A 143 2.84 8.44 -12.07
CA THR A 143 3.94 8.66 -11.12
C THR A 143 3.50 9.62 -10.03
N ALA A 144 2.83 10.73 -10.36
CA ALA A 144 2.32 11.68 -9.38
C ALA A 144 1.28 11.04 -8.44
N PHE A 145 0.32 10.29 -9.00
CA PHE A 145 -0.67 9.55 -8.23
C PHE A 145 -0.03 8.55 -7.26
N LEU A 146 0.81 7.63 -7.75
CA LEU A 146 1.43 6.62 -6.91
C LEU A 146 2.38 7.20 -5.86
N ASN A 147 3.10 8.28 -6.19
CA ASN A 147 3.90 8.97 -5.19
C ASN A 147 3.05 9.55 -4.07
N SER A 148 1.90 10.15 -4.40
CA SER A 148 0.95 10.66 -3.41
C SER A 148 0.35 9.53 -2.57
N VAL A 149 -0.01 8.39 -3.18
CA VAL A 149 -0.50 7.19 -2.46
C VAL A 149 0.54 6.67 -1.46
N LEU A 150 1.80 6.51 -1.90
CA LEU A 150 2.91 6.07 -1.05
C LEU A 150 3.23 7.07 0.07
N ASN A 151 3.14 8.38 -0.20
CA ASN A 151 3.29 9.43 0.80
C ASN A 151 2.20 9.32 1.88
N GLN A 152 0.94 9.22 1.45
CA GLN A 152 -0.18 9.10 2.38
C GLN A 152 -0.15 7.80 3.16
N LEU A 153 0.36 6.71 2.59
CA LEU A 153 0.52 5.45 3.29
C LEU A 153 1.58 5.56 4.39
N ASN A 154 2.73 6.15 4.08
CA ASN A 154 3.78 6.40 5.08
C ASN A 154 3.28 7.30 6.22
N TRP A 155 2.56 8.36 5.89
CA TRP A 155 1.98 9.26 6.88
C TRP A 155 0.94 8.54 7.75
N ALA A 156 -0.08 7.94 7.15
CA ALA A 156 -1.17 7.27 7.87
C ALA A 156 -0.65 6.13 8.76
N PHE A 157 0.33 5.38 8.27
CA PHE A 157 0.94 4.30 9.03
C PHE A 157 1.78 4.81 10.20
N SER A 158 2.53 5.90 10.01
CA SER A 158 3.34 6.51 11.08
C SER A 158 2.45 7.06 12.20
N GLU A 159 1.38 7.77 11.86
CA GLU A 159 0.39 8.24 12.83
C GLU A 159 -0.26 7.07 13.58
N PHE A 160 -0.66 6.02 12.84
CA PHE A 160 -1.22 4.81 13.44
C PHE A 160 -0.27 4.17 14.47
N ILE A 161 1.01 3.96 14.12
CA ILE A 161 1.98 3.38 15.04
C ILE A 161 2.25 4.30 16.25
N GLY A 162 2.34 5.61 16.05
CA GLY A 162 2.49 6.58 17.13
C GLY A 162 1.36 6.46 18.16
N MET A 163 0.11 6.43 17.68
CA MET A 163 -1.07 6.26 18.53
C MET A 163 -1.07 4.90 19.25
N LEU A 164 -0.67 3.80 18.59
CA LEU A 164 -0.53 2.51 19.26
C LEU A 164 0.51 2.51 20.38
N GLN A 165 1.63 3.21 20.17
CA GLN A 165 2.66 3.34 21.20
C GLN A 165 2.14 4.15 22.40
N GLU A 166 1.37 5.22 22.18
CA GLU A 166 0.71 5.96 23.24
C GLU A 166 -0.26 5.08 24.03
N ILE A 167 -1.10 4.31 23.34
CA ILE A 167 -2.05 3.36 23.95
C ILE A 167 -1.30 2.31 24.78
N GLN A 168 -0.24 1.72 24.22
CA GLN A 168 0.59 0.75 24.95
C GLN A 168 1.21 1.39 26.21
N ASN A 169 1.81 2.58 26.08
CA ASN A 169 2.43 3.30 27.19
C ASN A 169 1.44 3.59 28.31
N VAL A 170 0.21 3.98 27.97
CA VAL A 170 -0.87 4.19 28.95
C VAL A 170 -1.27 2.87 29.60
N SER A 171 -1.40 1.78 28.84
CA SER A 171 -1.84 0.48 29.36
C SER A 171 -0.87 -0.16 30.36
N ILE A 172 0.44 0.16 30.27
CA ILE A 172 1.49 -0.37 31.15
C ILE A 172 1.61 0.44 32.46
N ARG A 173 1.07 1.67 32.50
CA ARG A 173 1.15 2.51 33.70
C ARG A 173 0.31 1.92 34.84
N PRO A 174 0.82 1.94 36.09
CA PRO A 174 0.09 1.41 37.26
C PRO A 174 -1.15 2.24 37.61
N GLN A 175 -1.22 3.50 37.17
CA GLN A 175 -2.38 4.37 37.33
C GLN A 175 -3.31 4.23 36.13
N ARG A 176 -4.62 4.07 36.38
CA ARG A 176 -5.64 4.00 35.33
C ARG A 176 -5.82 5.36 34.68
N VAL A 177 -5.05 5.62 33.62
CA VAL A 177 -5.27 6.74 32.71
C VAL A 177 -6.24 6.28 31.63
N PHE A 178 -7.37 6.97 31.49
CA PHE A 178 -8.36 6.67 30.45
C PHE A 178 -7.91 7.26 29.12
N ILE A 179 -8.03 6.47 28.05
CA ILE A 179 -7.83 6.93 26.68
C ILE A 179 -9.19 7.38 26.16
N GLU A 180 -9.25 8.57 25.57
CA GLU A 180 -10.51 9.11 25.04
C GLU A 180 -10.98 8.29 23.84
N SER A 181 -12.27 7.95 23.78
CA SER A 181 -12.88 7.23 22.63
C SER A 181 -12.60 7.93 21.29
N ARG A 182 -12.51 9.27 21.27
CA ARG A 182 -12.12 10.03 20.08
C ARG A 182 -10.74 9.65 19.57
N GLN A 183 -9.75 9.51 20.45
CA GLN A 183 -8.39 9.11 20.07
C GLN A 183 -8.37 7.68 19.52
N LEU A 184 -9.11 6.76 20.14
CA LEU A 184 -9.23 5.38 19.66
C LEU A 184 -9.83 5.33 18.25
N LYS A 185 -10.90 6.09 17.98
CA LYS A 185 -11.51 6.20 16.65
C LYS A 185 -10.57 6.80 15.61
N ILE A 186 -9.76 7.79 15.97
CA ILE A 186 -8.74 8.35 15.07
C ILE A 186 -7.67 7.29 14.78
N CYS A 187 -7.22 6.53 15.77
CA CYS A 187 -6.27 5.43 15.60
C CYS A 187 -6.82 4.36 14.64
N ALA A 188 -8.07 3.91 14.84
CA ALA A 188 -8.74 2.99 13.93
C ALA A 188 -8.87 3.58 12.52
N THR A 189 -9.16 4.88 12.40
CA THR A 189 -9.20 5.58 11.10
C THR A 189 -7.84 5.57 10.40
N CYS A 190 -6.74 5.80 11.11
CA CYS A 190 -5.39 5.73 10.52
C CYS A 190 -5.04 4.31 10.05
N PHE A 191 -5.44 3.28 10.80
CA PHE A 191 -5.32 1.88 10.37
C PHE A 191 -6.11 1.60 9.11
N ASP A 192 -7.37 2.03 9.09
CA ASP A 192 -8.27 1.88 7.94
C ASP A 192 -7.69 2.57 6.70
N LEU A 193 -7.24 3.83 6.81
CA LEU A 193 -6.59 4.53 5.70
C LEU A 193 -5.34 3.79 5.20
N THR A 194 -4.50 3.29 6.10
CA THR A 194 -3.32 2.46 5.76
C THR A 194 -3.76 1.24 4.94
N LEU A 195 -4.74 0.49 5.42
CA LEU A 195 -5.25 -0.71 4.77
C LEU A 195 -5.77 -0.41 3.36
N ALA A 196 -6.58 0.63 3.19
CA ALA A 196 -7.13 0.96 1.87
C ALA A 196 -6.07 1.46 0.88
N LEU A 197 -5.04 2.16 1.34
CA LEU A 197 -3.92 2.57 0.49
C LEU A 197 -3.12 1.35 0.02
N VAL A 198 -2.85 0.37 0.92
CA VAL A 198 -2.19 -0.89 0.54
C VAL A 198 -3.04 -1.70 -0.43
N ARG A 199 -4.37 -1.76 -0.26
CA ARG A 199 -5.26 -2.46 -1.21
C ARG A 199 -5.31 -1.81 -2.59
N VAL A 200 -5.18 -0.48 -2.69
CA VAL A 200 -5.00 0.19 -4.00
C VAL A 200 -3.64 -0.15 -4.60
N LEU A 201 -2.57 -0.20 -3.81
CA LEU A 201 -1.26 -0.63 -4.29
C LEU A 201 -1.27 -2.10 -4.75
N GLU A 202 -2.01 -2.97 -4.08
CA GLU A 202 -2.22 -4.37 -4.48
C GLU A 202 -2.93 -4.46 -5.83
N MET A 203 -4.01 -3.70 -6.01
CA MET A 203 -4.71 -3.60 -7.29
C MET A 203 -3.74 -3.18 -8.39
N VAL A 204 -2.99 -2.08 -8.20
CA VAL A 204 -2.05 -1.56 -9.21
C VAL A 204 -0.96 -2.58 -9.53
N ALA A 205 -0.33 -3.17 -8.52
CA ALA A 205 0.70 -4.19 -8.71
C ALA A 205 0.17 -5.43 -9.45
N SER A 206 -1.13 -5.74 -9.31
CA SER A 206 -1.75 -6.89 -9.97
C SER A 206 -2.17 -6.60 -11.41
N ILE A 207 -2.78 -5.44 -11.67
CA ILE A 207 -3.32 -5.13 -13.01
C ILE A 207 -2.28 -4.49 -13.93
N ALA A 208 -1.31 -3.78 -13.38
CA ALA A 208 -0.29 -3.03 -14.12
C ALA A 208 1.12 -3.20 -13.50
N PRO A 209 1.63 -4.45 -13.36
CA PRO A 209 2.95 -4.71 -12.79
C PRO A 209 4.08 -3.99 -13.53
N GLU A 210 3.91 -3.72 -14.83
CA GLU A 210 4.86 -3.04 -15.70
C GLU A 210 5.25 -1.65 -15.18
N ILE A 211 4.39 -1.01 -14.39
CA ILE A 211 4.69 0.29 -13.75
C ILE A 211 5.89 0.18 -12.80
N PHE A 212 6.06 -0.97 -12.15
CA PHE A 212 7.15 -1.24 -11.21
C PHE A 212 8.30 -2.02 -11.86
N THR A 213 8.02 -2.83 -12.87
CA THR A 213 9.00 -3.79 -13.43
C THR A 213 9.66 -3.34 -14.73
N ASP A 214 9.03 -2.47 -15.52
CA ASP A 214 9.54 -2.04 -16.83
C ASP A 214 10.72 -1.06 -16.69
N VAL A 215 11.92 -1.51 -17.08
CA VAL A 215 13.16 -0.71 -17.03
C VAL A 215 13.15 0.50 -17.98
N THR A 216 12.29 0.50 -19.01
CA THR A 216 12.20 1.62 -19.95
C THR A 216 11.47 2.81 -19.35
N ARG A 217 10.68 2.59 -18.29
CA ARG A 217 10.00 3.64 -17.53
C ARG A 217 10.94 4.23 -16.50
N SER A 218 11.15 5.54 -16.61
CA SER A 218 12.05 6.31 -15.75
C SER A 218 11.66 6.27 -14.28
N SER A 219 10.36 6.14 -13.97
CA SER A 219 9.85 6.11 -12.60
C SER A 219 9.87 4.71 -11.97
N SER A 220 10.07 3.64 -12.73
CA SER A 220 9.86 2.26 -12.26
C SER A 220 10.71 1.89 -11.05
N GLU A 221 12.01 2.17 -11.11
CA GLU A 221 12.97 1.84 -10.06
C GLU A 221 12.65 2.58 -8.75
N VAL A 222 12.31 3.86 -8.86
CA VAL A 222 11.97 4.69 -7.71
C VAL A 222 10.66 4.23 -7.07
N LEU A 223 9.63 3.98 -7.87
CA LEU A 223 8.34 3.51 -7.37
C LEU A 223 8.46 2.14 -6.72
N LEU A 224 9.20 1.21 -7.33
CA LEU A 224 9.44 -0.12 -6.78
C LEU A 224 10.20 -0.03 -5.45
N GLY A 225 11.30 0.72 -5.39
CA GLY A 225 12.08 0.89 -4.16
C GLY A 225 11.26 1.49 -3.02
N ARG A 226 10.49 2.55 -3.31
CA ARG A 226 9.58 3.15 -2.33
C ARG A 226 8.51 2.17 -1.87
N LEU A 227 7.91 1.41 -2.77
CA LEU A 227 6.91 0.40 -2.43
C LEU A 227 7.51 -0.67 -1.51
N CYS A 228 8.65 -1.25 -1.87
CA CYS A 228 9.38 -2.22 -1.04
C CYS A 228 9.68 -1.67 0.36
N GLN A 229 10.17 -0.43 0.45
CA GLN A 229 10.44 0.25 1.72
C GLN A 229 9.20 0.29 2.61
N VAL A 230 8.06 0.78 2.10
CA VAL A 230 6.84 0.91 2.89
C VAL A 230 6.30 -0.46 3.31
N LEU A 231 6.29 -1.45 2.40
CA LEU A 231 5.83 -2.80 2.72
C LEU A 231 6.68 -3.44 3.83
N CYS A 232 8.00 -3.29 3.78
CA CYS A 232 8.91 -3.78 4.83
C CYS A 232 8.67 -3.07 6.16
N GLN A 233 8.48 -1.74 6.15
CA GLN A 233 8.16 -0.98 7.36
C GLN A 233 6.84 -1.43 8.01
N VAL A 234 5.81 -1.69 7.20
CA VAL A 234 4.55 -2.24 7.70
C VAL A 234 4.78 -3.62 8.31
N LEU A 235 5.36 -4.56 7.54
CA LEU A 235 5.63 -5.93 7.99
C LEU A 235 6.39 -5.96 9.32
N ASN A 236 7.47 -5.21 9.47
CA ASN A 236 8.29 -5.26 10.69
C ASN A 236 7.53 -4.82 11.94
N ARG A 237 6.54 -3.95 11.80
CA ARG A 237 5.76 -3.41 12.93
C ARG A 237 4.54 -4.25 13.26
N VAL A 238 3.96 -4.93 12.28
CA VAL A 238 2.79 -5.79 12.49
C VAL A 238 3.14 -7.26 12.68
N SER A 239 4.24 -7.77 12.12
CA SER A 239 4.62 -9.19 12.14
C SER A 239 5.51 -9.59 13.33
N SER A 240 5.14 -9.22 14.56
CA SER A 240 5.89 -9.62 15.76
C SER A 240 4.97 -9.90 16.95
N GLN A 241 5.28 -10.98 17.68
CA GLN A 241 4.55 -11.41 18.88
C GLN A 241 4.81 -10.53 20.11
N THR A 242 5.84 -9.69 20.08
CA THR A 242 6.23 -8.80 21.20
C THR A 242 6.08 -7.33 20.84
N SER A 243 5.49 -7.02 19.70
CA SER A 243 5.29 -5.65 19.21
C SER A 243 4.24 -4.87 20.01
N CYS A 244 4.30 -3.55 19.93
CA CYS A 244 3.22 -2.66 20.40
C CYS A 244 1.87 -3.03 19.77
N PHE A 245 1.90 -3.40 18.49
CA PHE A 245 0.74 -3.83 17.72
C PHE A 245 0.08 -5.07 18.33
N GLN A 246 0.85 -6.15 18.57
CA GLN A 246 0.34 -7.36 19.20
C GLN A 246 -0.20 -7.09 20.62
N HIS A 247 0.50 -6.27 21.39
CA HIS A 247 0.06 -5.89 22.74
C HIS A 247 -1.32 -5.23 22.70
N VAL A 248 -1.49 -4.17 21.89
CA VAL A 248 -2.75 -3.42 21.82
C VAL A 248 -3.91 -4.29 21.31
N ILE A 249 -3.68 -5.13 20.30
CA ILE A 249 -4.72 -6.04 19.80
C ILE A 249 -5.18 -7.02 20.88
N THR A 250 -4.28 -7.45 21.77
CA THR A 250 -4.58 -8.39 22.87
C THR A 250 -5.38 -7.74 24.00
N LEU A 251 -5.39 -6.40 24.08
CA LEU A 251 -6.16 -5.67 25.10
C LEU A 251 -7.67 -5.60 24.80
N ASP A 252 -8.09 -5.96 23.58
CA ASP A 252 -9.50 -5.98 23.15
C ASP A 252 -10.23 -4.66 23.44
N ILE A 253 -9.57 -3.54 23.16
CA ILE A 253 -10.08 -2.19 23.43
C ILE A 253 -11.26 -1.88 22.48
N PRO A 254 -12.43 -1.44 23.00
CA PRO A 254 -13.54 -0.96 22.17
C PRO A 254 -13.11 0.21 21.27
N ASP A 255 -13.74 0.36 20.10
CA ASP A 255 -13.37 1.31 19.04
C ASP A 255 -12.09 0.93 18.24
N LEU A 256 -11.38 -0.15 18.60
CA LEU A 256 -10.22 -0.68 17.85
C LEU A 256 -10.47 -2.06 17.25
N GLU A 257 -11.72 -2.50 17.11
CA GLU A 257 -12.05 -3.85 16.65
C GLU A 257 -11.56 -4.14 15.22
N SER A 258 -11.50 -3.12 14.36
CA SER A 258 -10.99 -3.25 12.98
C SER A 258 -9.49 -3.53 12.92
N VAL A 259 -8.74 -3.12 13.95
CA VAL A 259 -7.28 -3.25 14.03
C VAL A 259 -6.90 -4.69 14.36
N ASP A 260 -6.36 -5.41 13.37
CA ASP A 260 -5.90 -6.78 13.53
C ASP A 260 -4.84 -7.14 12.48
N HIS A 261 -4.10 -8.21 12.73
CA HIS A 261 -3.11 -8.78 11.82
C HIS A 261 -3.70 -9.19 10.47
N PHE A 262 -4.87 -9.84 10.47
CA PHE A 262 -5.44 -10.43 9.26
C PHE A 262 -5.60 -9.41 8.10
N PRO A 263 -6.35 -8.30 8.27
CA PRO A 263 -6.64 -7.41 7.15
C PRO A 263 -5.38 -6.73 6.59
N ILE A 264 -4.43 -6.32 7.43
CA ILE A 264 -3.21 -5.62 6.98
C ILE A 264 -2.20 -6.59 6.35
N LEU A 265 -1.99 -7.77 6.93
CA LEU A 265 -1.03 -8.74 6.40
C LEU A 265 -1.50 -9.36 5.09
N THR A 266 -2.80 -9.61 4.92
CA THR A 266 -3.35 -10.07 3.64
C THR A 266 -3.15 -9.04 2.53
N ALA A 267 -3.29 -7.74 2.83
CA ALA A 267 -3.04 -6.67 1.87
C ALA A 267 -1.55 -6.60 1.48
N VAL A 268 -0.64 -6.57 2.46
CA VAL A 268 0.81 -6.48 2.19
C VAL A 268 1.33 -7.70 1.45
N VAL A 269 0.94 -8.91 1.87
CA VAL A 269 1.29 -10.16 1.18
C VAL A 269 0.72 -10.18 -0.23
N GLY A 270 -0.50 -9.67 -0.44
CA GLY A 270 -1.08 -9.51 -1.77
C GLY A 270 -0.22 -8.66 -2.71
N VAL A 271 0.29 -7.52 -2.23
CA VAL A 271 1.20 -6.68 -3.03
C VAL A 271 2.49 -7.44 -3.36
N LEU A 272 3.11 -8.10 -2.38
CA LEU A 272 4.36 -8.84 -2.60
C LEU A 272 4.18 -9.99 -3.59
N LEU A 273 3.10 -10.76 -3.48
CA LEU A 273 2.78 -11.83 -4.41
C LEU A 273 2.53 -11.31 -5.83
N ALA A 274 1.87 -10.15 -5.97
CA ALA A 274 1.66 -9.54 -7.28
C ALA A 274 2.98 -9.08 -7.92
N LEU A 275 3.87 -8.44 -7.14
CA LEU A 275 5.17 -7.97 -7.62
C LEU A 275 6.11 -9.12 -7.98
N LEU A 276 6.13 -10.19 -7.18
CA LEU A 276 7.05 -11.32 -7.33
C LEU A 276 6.48 -12.44 -8.22
N LEU A 277 5.32 -12.25 -8.84
CA LEU A 277 4.63 -13.32 -9.58
C LEU A 277 5.52 -13.92 -10.67
N ASP A 278 6.14 -13.09 -11.50
CA ASP A 278 7.01 -13.52 -12.59
C ASP A 278 8.30 -14.15 -12.04
N ASP A 279 8.93 -13.51 -11.05
CA ASP A 279 10.14 -14.03 -10.37
C ASP A 279 9.90 -15.43 -9.76
N MET A 280 8.69 -15.69 -9.23
CA MET A 280 8.29 -16.98 -8.68
C MET A 280 8.02 -18.04 -9.76
N GLN A 281 7.51 -17.64 -10.93
CA GLN A 281 7.26 -18.56 -12.05
C GLN A 281 8.56 -18.95 -12.75
N GLU A 282 9.50 -18.02 -12.86
CA GLU A 282 10.83 -18.23 -13.47
C GLU A 282 11.86 -18.77 -12.48
N PHE A 283 11.46 -19.06 -11.24
CA PHE A 283 12.39 -19.50 -10.19
C PHE A 283 13.05 -20.84 -10.52
N ASP A 284 14.35 -20.79 -10.79
CA ASP A 284 15.22 -21.95 -10.96
C ASP A 284 16.45 -21.80 -10.05
N VAL A 285 16.69 -22.81 -9.20
CA VAL A 285 17.82 -22.87 -8.27
C VAL A 285 19.19 -22.84 -8.97
N ASN A 286 19.24 -23.15 -10.26
CA ASN A 286 20.48 -23.11 -11.05
C ASN A 286 20.81 -21.70 -11.56
N VAL A 287 19.86 -20.77 -11.54
CA VAL A 287 20.06 -19.40 -12.02
C VAL A 287 20.82 -18.59 -10.96
N SER A 288 21.95 -18.01 -11.38
CA SER A 288 22.81 -17.21 -10.51
C SER A 288 22.38 -15.75 -10.38
N LYS A 289 21.65 -15.23 -11.38
CA LYS A 289 21.22 -13.84 -11.44
C LYS A 289 19.98 -13.65 -10.57
N VAL A 290 20.10 -12.82 -9.54
CA VAL A 290 18.94 -12.40 -8.73
C VAL A 290 17.98 -11.57 -9.60
N PRO A 291 16.70 -11.95 -9.70
CA PRO A 291 15.69 -11.16 -10.43
C PRO A 291 15.54 -9.74 -9.87
N ARG A 292 15.08 -8.80 -10.69
CA ARG A 292 15.06 -7.37 -10.34
C ARG A 292 14.19 -7.07 -9.12
N VAL A 293 12.96 -7.58 -9.11
CA VAL A 293 12.00 -7.32 -8.02
C VAL A 293 12.45 -8.00 -6.74
N THR A 294 12.83 -9.28 -6.83
CA THR A 294 13.46 -10.02 -5.73
C THR A 294 14.65 -9.25 -5.15
N LYS A 295 15.56 -8.76 -6.00
CA LYS A 295 16.71 -7.96 -5.56
C LYS A 295 16.26 -6.69 -4.86
N ALA A 296 15.29 -5.94 -5.40
CA ALA A 296 14.79 -4.71 -4.80
C ALA A 296 14.20 -4.94 -3.39
N VAL A 297 13.48 -6.05 -3.20
CA VAL A 297 12.96 -6.46 -1.88
C VAL A 297 14.11 -6.81 -0.93
N LEU A 298 15.08 -7.62 -1.37
CA LEU A 298 16.14 -8.14 -0.51
C LEU A 298 17.19 -7.10 -0.10
N ILE A 299 17.46 -6.12 -0.96
CA ILE A 299 18.40 -5.02 -0.64
C ILE A 299 17.75 -3.90 0.15
N GLU A 300 16.42 -3.92 0.31
CA GLU A 300 15.74 -2.95 1.15
C GLU A 300 16.22 -3.13 2.60
N PRO A 301 16.81 -2.12 3.24
CA PRO A 301 17.51 -2.34 4.50
C PRO A 301 16.62 -2.74 5.67
N SER A 302 15.32 -2.45 5.58
CA SER A 302 14.32 -2.89 6.55
C SER A 302 13.83 -4.32 6.26
N PHE A 303 14.30 -5.01 5.23
CA PHE A 303 13.81 -6.35 4.91
C PHE A 303 14.18 -7.36 6.02
N GLN A 304 13.17 -8.09 6.51
CA GLN A 304 13.32 -9.19 7.45
C GLN A 304 12.50 -10.38 6.96
N LEU A 305 13.16 -11.48 6.62
CA LEU A 305 12.49 -12.68 6.12
C LEU A 305 11.52 -13.24 7.17
N GLU A 306 11.87 -13.12 8.44
CA GLU A 306 11.07 -13.56 9.59
C GLU A 306 9.71 -12.87 9.64
N SER A 307 9.63 -11.59 9.24
CA SER A 307 8.36 -10.85 9.22
C SER A 307 7.39 -11.38 8.16
N ILE A 308 7.90 -12.02 7.11
CA ILE A 308 7.09 -12.72 6.12
C ILE A 308 6.75 -14.13 6.61
N CYS A 309 7.71 -14.88 7.16
CA CYS A 309 7.48 -16.21 7.72
C CYS A 309 6.42 -16.21 8.85
N PHE A 310 6.34 -15.11 9.61
CA PHE A 310 5.32 -14.87 10.63
C PHE A 310 3.89 -15.15 10.13
N VAL A 311 3.57 -14.83 8.87
CA VAL A 311 2.20 -14.98 8.35
C VAL A 311 1.75 -16.44 8.25
N LEU A 312 2.70 -17.37 8.21
CA LEU A 312 2.45 -18.82 8.24
C LEU A 312 2.49 -19.39 9.67
N GLY A 313 2.75 -18.56 10.68
CA GLY A 313 2.86 -18.97 12.09
C GLY A 313 4.23 -19.52 12.47
N ASP A 314 5.26 -19.28 11.65
CA ASP A 314 6.62 -19.67 11.96
C ASP A 314 7.18 -18.70 13.01
N VAL A 315 7.07 -19.09 14.29
CA VAL A 315 7.57 -18.30 15.41
C VAL A 315 8.93 -18.88 15.79
N GLN A 316 9.92 -18.00 15.97
CA GLN A 316 11.22 -18.34 16.55
C GLN A 316 11.03 -19.29 17.75
N LYS A 317 11.92 -20.28 17.90
CA LYS A 317 12.02 -21.22 19.03
C LYS A 317 12.34 -20.54 20.39
N GLY A 318 11.93 -19.29 20.59
CA GLY A 318 12.15 -18.49 21.79
C GLY A 318 10.83 -18.28 22.55
N LEU A 319 10.83 -18.69 23.82
CA LEU A 319 9.83 -18.45 24.87
C LEU A 319 8.38 -18.36 24.36
N ILE A 320 7.75 -19.52 24.23
CA ILE A 320 6.30 -19.67 24.12
C ILE A 320 5.67 -18.89 25.28
N LEU A 321 5.12 -17.70 25.00
CA LEU A 321 4.11 -17.07 25.83
C LEU A 321 2.88 -17.99 25.76
N LYS A 322 2.80 -18.95 26.70
CA LYS A 322 1.86 -20.09 26.77
C LYS A 322 0.36 -19.73 26.77
N LYS A 323 -0.05 -18.51 26.44
CA LYS A 323 -1.44 -18.06 26.55
C LYS A 323 -2.04 -17.40 25.30
N VAL A 324 -1.27 -17.08 24.26
CA VAL A 324 -1.83 -16.46 23.03
C VAL A 324 -1.51 -17.31 21.81
N LYS A 325 -2.54 -17.68 21.04
CA LYS A 325 -2.37 -18.43 19.79
C LYS A 325 -1.72 -17.48 18.76
N PRO A 326 -0.57 -17.84 18.16
CA PRO A 326 0.08 -16.96 17.20
C PRO A 326 -0.81 -16.75 15.97
N PHE A 327 -0.69 -15.56 15.37
CA PHE A 327 -1.28 -15.29 14.07
C PHE A 327 -0.72 -16.26 13.03
N SER A 328 -1.60 -16.71 12.14
CA SER A 328 -1.24 -17.54 10.98
C SER A 328 -2.41 -17.58 10.02
N PHE A 329 -2.14 -17.51 8.72
CA PHE A 329 -3.16 -17.68 7.69
C PHE A 329 -3.81 -19.07 7.72
N TYR A 330 -3.13 -20.11 8.22
CA TYR A 330 -3.74 -21.43 8.44
C TYR A 330 -4.94 -21.39 9.36
N ASN A 331 -5.03 -20.38 10.23
CA ASN A 331 -6.18 -20.23 11.10
C ASN A 331 -7.44 -19.83 10.32
N TYR A 332 -7.32 -19.31 9.10
CA TYR A 332 -8.38 -18.69 8.27
C TYR A 332 -8.68 -19.51 7.00
N SER A 333 -8.88 -20.82 7.15
CA SER A 333 -9.09 -21.76 6.03
C SER A 333 -10.31 -21.45 5.14
N ASP A 334 -11.31 -20.74 5.65
CA ASP A 334 -12.51 -20.38 4.89
C ASP A 334 -12.27 -19.17 3.96
N ASP A 335 -11.24 -18.38 4.23
CA ASP A 335 -10.95 -17.12 3.54
C ASP A 335 -9.63 -17.15 2.76
N VAL A 336 -8.66 -17.92 3.25
CA VAL A 336 -7.35 -18.14 2.62
C VAL A 336 -7.31 -19.56 2.07
N SER A 337 -7.30 -19.66 0.74
CA SER A 337 -7.27 -20.94 0.05
C SER A 337 -5.92 -21.64 0.17
N ILE A 338 -5.90 -22.96 -0.03
CA ILE A 338 -4.65 -23.74 -0.05
C ILE A 338 -3.70 -23.23 -1.14
N ALA A 339 -4.23 -22.86 -2.32
CA ALA A 339 -3.42 -22.30 -3.40
C ALA A 339 -2.74 -20.97 -3.01
N GLU A 340 -3.47 -20.10 -2.29
CA GLU A 340 -2.91 -18.86 -1.74
C GLU A 340 -1.79 -19.14 -0.73
N ILE A 341 -1.97 -20.12 0.17
CA ILE A 341 -0.92 -20.54 1.11
C ILE A 341 0.32 -21.06 0.36
N GLU A 342 0.13 -21.89 -0.68
CA GLU A 342 1.25 -22.40 -1.47
C GLU A 342 2.01 -21.29 -2.20
N ASN A 343 1.32 -20.25 -2.68
CA ASN A 343 1.98 -19.08 -3.26
C ASN A 343 2.84 -18.34 -2.21
N VAL A 344 2.35 -18.17 -0.98
CA VAL A 344 3.14 -17.58 0.11
C VAL A 344 4.38 -18.42 0.42
N LYS A 345 4.27 -19.76 0.45
CA LYS A 345 5.42 -20.65 0.65
C LYS A 345 6.46 -20.51 -0.46
N LYS A 346 6.02 -20.48 -1.72
CA LYS A 346 6.91 -20.28 -2.88
C LYS A 346 7.63 -18.94 -2.81
N MET A 347 6.92 -17.87 -2.43
CA MET A 347 7.51 -16.55 -2.22
C MET A 347 8.59 -16.57 -1.12
N ILE A 348 8.31 -17.19 0.03
CA ILE A 348 9.29 -17.33 1.11
C ILE A 348 10.51 -18.15 0.65
N GLN A 349 10.29 -19.23 -0.10
CA GLN A 349 11.36 -20.06 -0.65
C GLN A 349 12.28 -19.27 -1.60
N LEU A 350 11.68 -18.51 -2.53
CA LEU A 350 12.38 -17.63 -3.46
C LEU A 350 13.25 -16.60 -2.71
N LEU A 351 12.64 -15.87 -1.77
CA LEU A 351 13.33 -14.83 -1.01
C LEU A 351 14.44 -15.42 -0.14
N SER A 352 14.19 -16.53 0.54
CA SER A 352 15.18 -17.23 1.37
C SER A 352 16.39 -17.70 0.54
N PHE A 353 16.14 -18.28 -0.64
CA PHE A 353 17.20 -18.74 -1.53
C PHE A 353 18.13 -17.60 -1.96
N TYR A 354 17.57 -16.49 -2.45
CA TYR A 354 18.37 -15.37 -2.93
C TYR A 354 18.96 -14.51 -1.81
N GLN A 355 18.34 -14.47 -0.62
CA GLN A 355 18.93 -13.81 0.54
C GLN A 355 20.25 -14.48 0.95
N GLY A 356 20.26 -15.83 1.05
CA GLY A 356 21.48 -16.57 1.35
C GLY A 356 22.61 -16.27 0.36
N ARG A 357 22.29 -16.16 -0.92
CA ARG A 357 23.27 -15.82 -1.98
C ARG A 357 23.81 -14.40 -1.89
N LEU A 358 22.99 -13.43 -1.47
CA LEU A 358 23.42 -12.03 -1.31
C LEU A 358 24.28 -11.85 -0.07
N SER A 359 23.98 -12.55 1.03
CA SER A 359 24.79 -12.50 2.26
C SER A 359 26.20 -13.05 2.06
N ASP A 360 26.40 -14.01 1.16
CA ASP A 360 27.72 -14.54 0.80
C ASP A 360 28.56 -13.58 -0.07
N ALA A 361 27.96 -12.50 -0.60
CA ALA A 361 28.57 -11.64 -1.62
C ALA A 361 29.21 -10.33 -1.13
N GLY A 362 29.13 -9.96 0.16
CA GLY A 362 29.95 -8.85 0.69
C GLY A 362 29.43 -8.14 1.95
N VAL A 363 30.32 -7.98 2.94
CA VAL A 363 30.18 -7.08 4.09
C VAL A 363 30.50 -5.66 3.62
N ILE A 364 29.54 -4.75 3.70
CA ILE A 364 29.73 -3.32 3.35
C ILE A 364 30.42 -2.62 4.53
N SER A 365 31.47 -1.84 4.27
CA SER A 365 32.16 -1.03 5.28
C SER A 365 31.24 0.08 5.83
N GLU A 366 31.27 0.34 7.15
CA GLU A 366 30.45 1.39 7.79
C GLU A 366 30.69 2.79 7.19
N ASP A 367 31.89 3.05 6.68
CA ASP A 367 32.28 4.32 6.05
C ASP A 367 31.66 4.54 4.66
N GLU A 368 31.10 3.49 4.05
CA GLU A 368 30.49 3.53 2.72
C GLU A 368 28.97 3.61 2.77
N ILE A 369 28.38 3.76 3.96
CA ILE A 369 26.93 3.79 4.15
C ILE A 369 26.39 5.21 4.02
N CYS A 370 25.28 5.35 3.30
CA CYS A 370 24.58 6.62 3.11
C CYS A 370 24.11 7.20 4.45
N THR A 371 24.52 8.42 4.77
CA THR A 371 24.17 9.11 6.03
C THR A 371 22.73 9.63 6.10
N ILE A 372 21.95 9.49 5.02
CA ILE A 372 20.53 9.87 5.00
C ILE A 372 19.66 8.70 5.47
N CYS A 373 19.91 7.49 4.97
CA CYS A 373 19.16 6.30 5.37
C CYS A 373 19.88 5.44 6.41
N TYR A 374 21.19 5.64 6.61
CA TYR A 374 22.08 4.80 7.43
C TYR A 374 22.04 3.31 7.09
N ALA A 375 21.71 2.97 5.84
CA ALA A 375 21.27 1.62 5.54
C ALA A 375 21.65 1.12 4.13
N SER A 376 21.77 2.00 3.14
CA SER A 376 22.23 1.65 1.79
C SER A 376 23.62 2.20 1.53
N PRO A 377 24.45 1.56 0.69
CA PRO A 377 25.75 2.11 0.33
C PRO A 377 25.61 3.42 -0.46
N ILE A 378 26.59 4.31 -0.28
CA ILE A 378 26.77 5.52 -1.08
C ILE A 378 26.90 5.09 -2.54
N SER A 379 26.11 5.72 -3.40
CA SER A 379 26.01 5.34 -4.82
C SER A 379 25.68 6.51 -5.76
N ALA A 380 25.60 7.73 -5.21
CA ALA A 380 25.25 8.95 -5.91
C ALA A 380 26.06 10.15 -5.41
N ILE A 381 26.44 11.02 -6.35
CA ILE A 381 27.18 12.27 -6.14
C ILE A 381 26.35 13.42 -6.71
N PHE A 382 26.14 14.49 -5.93
CA PHE A 382 25.33 15.62 -6.35
C PHE A 382 26.21 16.71 -6.94
N LYS A 383 25.85 17.26 -8.09
CA LYS A 383 26.57 18.39 -8.69
C LYS A 383 25.78 19.69 -8.58
N PRO A 384 26.44 20.84 -8.29
CA PRO A 384 27.90 21.02 -8.21
C PRO A 384 28.53 20.72 -6.83
N CYS A 385 27.74 20.58 -5.77
CA CYS A 385 28.24 20.61 -4.38
C CYS A 385 29.02 19.37 -3.90
N ASN A 386 29.10 18.30 -4.69
CA ASN A 386 29.82 17.05 -4.42
C ASN A 386 29.43 16.33 -3.12
N HIS A 387 28.23 16.56 -2.60
CA HIS A 387 27.70 15.75 -1.51
C HIS A 387 27.29 14.36 -2.02
N HIS A 388 27.29 13.39 -1.10
CA HIS A 388 27.10 11.98 -1.39
C HIS A 388 25.87 11.41 -0.67
N SER A 389 25.17 10.48 -1.32
CA SER A 389 24.16 9.61 -0.69
C SER A 389 24.00 8.33 -1.48
N CYS A 390 23.08 7.46 -1.07
CA CYS A 390 22.59 6.41 -1.97
C CYS A 390 21.67 7.00 -3.04
N ARG A 391 21.55 6.31 -4.18
CA ARG A 391 20.68 6.69 -5.31
C ARG A 391 19.22 6.85 -4.89
N THR A 392 18.72 5.96 -4.04
CA THR A 392 17.31 5.97 -3.57
C THR A 392 16.96 7.23 -2.80
N CYS A 393 17.81 7.66 -1.87
CA CYS A 393 17.56 8.86 -1.06
C CYS A 393 17.48 10.11 -1.93
N ILE A 394 18.49 10.36 -2.79
CA ILE A 394 18.49 11.55 -3.64
C ILE A 394 17.37 11.50 -4.68
N ALA A 395 17.09 10.34 -5.28
CA ALA A 395 15.98 10.19 -6.21
C ALA A 395 14.65 10.57 -5.56
N HIS A 396 14.36 10.04 -4.35
CA HIS A 396 13.13 10.36 -3.62
C HIS A 396 13.04 11.85 -3.27
N HIS A 397 14.16 12.46 -2.86
CA HIS A 397 14.17 13.87 -2.50
C HIS A 397 13.96 14.79 -3.68
N LEU A 398 14.55 14.50 -4.83
CA LEU A 398 14.38 15.30 -6.04
C LEU A 398 12.94 15.30 -6.57
N MET A 399 12.11 14.35 -6.12
CA MET A 399 10.67 14.37 -6.37
C MET A 399 9.94 15.45 -5.55
N ILE A 400 10.52 15.89 -4.43
CA ILE A 400 9.91 16.82 -3.47
C ILE A 400 10.60 18.19 -3.52
N SER A 401 11.93 18.22 -3.60
CA SER A 401 12.75 19.44 -3.56
C SER A 401 14.01 19.30 -4.40
N ARG A 402 14.36 20.37 -5.14
CA ARG A 402 15.56 20.41 -5.98
C ARG A 402 16.83 20.88 -5.27
N ALA A 403 16.77 21.14 -3.97
CA ALA A 403 17.93 21.61 -3.19
C ALA A 403 18.67 20.43 -2.55
N CYS A 404 19.98 20.47 -2.43
CA CYS A 404 20.76 19.44 -1.73
C CYS A 404 20.32 19.33 -0.26
N PHE A 405 20.22 18.11 0.29
CA PHE A 405 19.86 17.89 1.69
C PHE A 405 20.75 18.66 2.67
N PHE A 406 22.06 18.67 2.38
CA PHE A 406 23.12 19.07 3.29
C PHE A 406 23.36 20.58 3.23
N CYS A 407 23.64 21.11 2.04
CA CYS A 407 24.02 22.51 1.86
C CYS A 407 22.89 23.40 1.31
N LYS A 408 21.74 22.81 0.96
CA LYS A 408 20.59 23.51 0.33
C LYS A 408 20.89 24.16 -1.03
N GLU A 409 22.07 23.93 -1.60
CA GLU A 409 22.40 24.37 -2.95
C GLU A 409 21.58 23.59 -4.01
N PRO A 410 21.07 24.24 -5.08
CA PRO A 410 20.33 23.55 -6.13
C PRO A 410 21.14 22.41 -6.76
N VAL A 411 20.56 21.21 -6.77
CA VAL A 411 21.14 20.04 -7.43
C VAL A 411 20.82 20.13 -8.92
N GLN A 412 21.85 20.23 -9.76
CA GLN A 412 21.68 20.34 -11.21
C GLN A 412 21.56 18.97 -11.87
N PHE A 413 22.38 18.02 -11.44
CA PHE A 413 22.35 16.63 -11.89
C PHE A 413 23.02 15.73 -10.85
N VAL A 414 22.70 14.43 -10.92
CA VAL A 414 23.22 13.41 -10.03
C VAL A 414 24.05 12.43 -10.87
N ILE A 415 25.24 12.10 -10.37
CA ILE A 415 26.14 11.14 -11.02
C ILE A 415 26.23 9.88 -10.16
N GLY A 416 26.23 8.70 -10.77
CA GLY A 416 26.61 7.46 -10.12
C GLY A 416 28.11 7.39 -9.81
N LEU A 417 28.52 6.45 -8.95
CA LEU A 417 29.95 6.19 -8.69
C LEU A 417 30.72 5.67 -9.93
N ASP A 418 29.99 5.24 -10.95
CA ASP A 418 30.46 4.80 -12.27
C ASP A 418 30.54 5.95 -13.30
N ASP A 419 30.48 7.21 -12.84
CA ASP A 419 30.44 8.42 -13.67
C ASP A 419 29.26 8.50 -14.65
N THR A 420 28.24 7.65 -14.48
CA THR A 420 27.00 7.72 -15.27
C THR A 420 26.12 8.85 -14.76
N VAL A 421 25.65 9.71 -15.67
CA VAL A 421 24.64 10.72 -15.32
C VAL A 421 23.32 9.98 -15.10
N LEU A 422 22.81 10.04 -13.88
CA LEU A 422 21.52 9.45 -13.55
C LEU A 422 20.40 10.27 -14.20
N PRO A 423 19.35 9.61 -14.73
CA PRO A 423 18.25 10.31 -15.40
C PRO A 423 17.67 11.43 -14.53
N ASP A 424 17.47 12.60 -15.13
CA ASP A 424 16.88 13.76 -14.46
C ASP A 424 15.39 13.52 -14.18
N LEU A 425 15.12 12.94 -12.99
CA LEU A 425 13.76 12.66 -12.48
C LEU A 425 12.91 13.93 -12.34
N SER A 426 13.52 15.13 -12.39
CA SER A 426 12.83 16.40 -12.20
C SER A 426 12.02 16.87 -13.42
N ARG A 427 12.24 16.28 -14.61
CA ARG A 427 11.45 16.56 -15.83
C ARG A 427 10.05 15.94 -15.84
N LEU A 428 9.74 15.08 -14.88
CA LEU A 428 8.40 14.49 -14.73
C LEU A 428 7.46 15.37 -13.91
N GLY A 429 7.98 16.28 -13.08
CA GLY A 429 7.19 17.08 -12.12
C GLY A 429 7.03 18.57 -12.45
N THR A 430 7.59 19.08 -13.56
CA THR A 430 7.60 20.53 -13.83
C THR A 430 7.43 20.87 -15.31
N GLN A 431 6.23 20.64 -15.84
CA GLN A 431 5.69 21.48 -16.91
C GLN A 431 4.21 21.74 -16.61
N SER A 432 3.99 22.62 -15.65
CA SER A 432 2.73 23.34 -15.50
C SER A 432 2.82 24.63 -16.32
N SER A 433 2.15 24.63 -17.47
CA SER A 433 1.61 25.83 -18.11
C SER A 433 0.28 25.45 -18.75
#